data_AF-A0A1Y5EF30-F1
#
_entry.id   AF-A0A1Y5EF30-F1
#
_cell.length_a   1.000
_cell.length_b   1.000
_cell.length_c   1.000
_cell.angle_alpha   90.00
_cell.angle_beta   90.00
_cell.angle_gamma   90.00
#
_symmetry.space_group_name_H-M   'P 1'
#
loop_
_entity.id
_entity.type
_entity.pdbx_description
1 polymer ?
#
loop_
_entity_poly.entity_id
_entity_poly.type
_entity_poly.pdbx_seq_one_letter_code
_entity_poly.pdbx_strand_id
1 'polypeptide(L)'
;MKKLYAAIVVTSVLGMSLPAQAGQCPNLMKQIDAAMSNSNISLAQMATVKELRAKGGALHKSGGHPASVASLKEAMKILGIM
;
A
#
# COMPACT_ATOMS: atom_id res chain seq x y z
N MET A 1 -45.34 36.67 -14.28
CA MET A 1 -44.78 36.31 -15.60
C MET A 1 -43.34 35.86 -15.39
N LYS A 2 -43.07 34.60 -15.77
CA LYS A 2 -41.80 33.91 -15.99
C LYS A 2 -40.53 34.77 -16.00
N LYS A 3 -39.45 34.17 -15.47
CA LYS A 3 -37.99 34.39 -15.71
C LYS A 3 -37.30 34.86 -14.44
N LEU A 4 -36.21 34.30 -13.93
CA LEU A 4 -35.30 33.24 -14.36
C LEU A 4 -34.65 32.76 -13.04
N TYR A 5 -35.00 31.57 -12.55
CA TYR A 5 -34.21 30.96 -11.47
C TYR A 5 -32.90 30.52 -12.08
N ALA A 6 -31.81 31.22 -11.73
CA ALA A 6 -30.46 30.85 -12.08
C ALA A 6 -30.17 29.46 -11.51
N ALA A 7 -30.32 28.43 -12.35
CA ALA A 7 -29.85 27.10 -12.06
C ALA A 7 -28.32 27.14 -12.11
N ILE A 8 -27.70 27.46 -10.98
CA ILE A 8 -26.28 27.19 -10.74
C ILE A 8 -26.15 25.66 -10.77
N VAL A 9 -25.77 25.14 -11.93
CA VAL A 9 -25.30 23.77 -12.06
C VAL A 9 -23.91 23.76 -11.41
N VAL A 10 -23.87 23.43 -10.12
CA VAL A 10 -22.63 23.03 -9.47
C VAL A 10 -22.27 21.66 -10.04
N THR A 11 -21.49 21.63 -11.11
CA THR A 11 -20.80 20.42 -11.57
C THR A 11 -19.71 20.09 -10.56
N SER A 12 -20.12 19.46 -9.47
CA SER A 12 -19.22 18.79 -8.54
C SER A 12 -18.53 17.65 -9.30
N VAL A 13 -17.34 17.92 -9.85
CA VAL A 13 -16.45 16.86 -10.34
C VAL A 13 -16.06 16.03 -9.13
N LEU A 14 -16.80 14.93 -8.92
CA LEU A 14 -16.43 13.88 -8.00
C LEU A 14 -15.09 13.33 -8.48
N GLY A 15 -14.02 13.60 -7.72
CA GLY A 15 -12.72 13.00 -7.93
C GLY A 15 -12.87 11.48 -7.93
N MET A 16 -12.72 10.88 -9.11
CA MET A 16 -12.63 9.44 -9.26
C MET A 16 -11.34 8.96 -8.62
N SER A 17 -11.40 8.63 -7.32
CA SER A 17 -10.37 7.85 -6.66
C SER A 17 -10.35 6.47 -7.33
N LEU A 18 -9.36 6.23 -8.19
CA LEU A 18 -9.16 4.92 -8.79
C LEU A 18 -9.04 3.87 -7.66
N PRO A 19 -9.89 2.83 -7.64
CA PRO A 19 -9.91 1.83 -6.56
C PRO A 19 -8.65 0.94 -6.52
N ALA A 20 -7.69 1.14 -7.43
CA ALA A 20 -6.51 0.30 -7.60
C ALA A 20 -5.44 0.49 -6.50
N GLN A 21 -5.49 1.54 -5.68
CA GLN A 21 -4.47 1.79 -4.64
C GLN A 21 -4.82 1.21 -3.26
N ALA A 22 -6.09 0.90 -2.99
CA ALA A 22 -6.53 0.52 -1.64
C ALA A 22 -5.95 -0.83 -1.15
N GLY A 23 -5.52 -1.72 -2.06
CA GLY A 23 -5.08 -3.08 -1.74
C GLY A 23 -3.57 -3.34 -1.79
N GLN A 24 -2.74 -2.38 -2.22
CA GLN A 24 -1.33 -2.68 -2.54
C GLN A 24 -0.51 -3.07 -1.29
N CYS A 25 -0.48 -2.24 -0.25
CA CYS A 25 0.32 -2.54 0.95
C CYS A 25 -0.13 -3.85 1.64
N PRO A 26 -1.43 -4.08 1.87
CA PRO A 26 -1.90 -5.36 2.43
C PRO A 26 -1.52 -6.57 1.57
N ASN A 27 -1.53 -6.44 0.24
CA ASN A 27 -1.13 -7.52 -0.66
C ASN A 27 0.37 -7.85 -0.55
N LEU A 28 1.24 -6.83 -0.59
CA LEU A 28 2.68 -7.02 -0.43
C LEU A 28 3.02 -7.64 0.93
N MET A 29 2.37 -7.18 2.00
CA MET A 29 2.51 -7.76 3.34
C MET A 29 2.18 -9.25 3.36
N LYS A 30 1.06 -9.66 2.74
CA LYS A 30 0.68 -11.07 2.64
C LYS A 30 1.68 -11.90 1.83
N GLN A 31 2.20 -11.36 0.73
CA GLN A 31 3.22 -12.04 -0.09
C GLN A 31 4.52 -12.27 0.69
N ILE A 32 4.96 -11.26 1.46
CA ILE A 32 6.12 -11.37 2.35
C ILE A 32 5.87 -12.44 3.42
N ASP A 33 4.70 -12.42 4.06
CA ASP A 33 4.33 -13.39 5.11
C ASP A 33 4.35 -14.83 4.58
N ALA A 34 3.82 -15.05 3.36
CA ALA A 34 3.85 -16.35 2.70
C ALA A 34 5.28 -16.79 2.32
N ALA A 35 6.11 -15.88 1.80
CA ALA A 35 7.46 -16.19 1.35
C ALA A 35 8.43 -16.45 2.51
N MET A 36 8.31 -15.74 3.64
CA MET A 36 9.13 -16.01 4.83
C MET A 36 9.02 -17.46 5.30
N SER A 37 7.85 -18.07 5.17
CA SER A 37 7.61 -19.45 5.61
C SER A 37 8.31 -20.51 4.75
N ASN A 38 8.71 -20.15 3.53
CA ASN A 38 9.31 -21.06 2.54
C ASN A 38 10.72 -20.62 2.10
N SER A 39 11.26 -19.54 2.68
CA SER A 39 12.54 -18.97 2.25
C SER A 39 13.75 -19.69 2.86
N ASN A 40 14.82 -19.83 2.08
CA ASN A 40 16.11 -20.37 2.53
C ASN A 40 17.17 -19.29 2.75
N ILE A 41 16.75 -18.09 3.21
CA ILE A 41 17.67 -16.97 3.49
C ILE A 41 18.35 -17.15 4.87
N SER A 42 19.45 -16.43 5.09
CA SER A 42 20.14 -16.44 6.38
C SER A 42 19.26 -15.88 7.51
N LEU A 43 19.60 -16.23 8.76
CA LEU A 43 18.90 -15.71 9.95
C LEU A 43 18.96 -14.17 10.03
N ALA A 44 20.09 -13.57 9.65
CA ALA A 44 20.25 -12.12 9.60
C ALA A 44 19.30 -11.49 8.57
N GLN A 45 19.23 -12.05 7.36
CA GLN A 45 18.30 -11.61 6.32
C GLN A 45 16.84 -11.77 6.77
N MET A 46 16.50 -12.89 7.42
CA MET A 46 15.15 -13.12 7.96
C MET A 46 14.77 -12.07 9.02
N ALA A 47 15.72 -11.68 9.88
CA ALA A 47 15.50 -10.60 10.85
C ALA A 47 15.21 -9.27 10.14
N THR A 48 16.01 -8.91 9.12
CA THR A 48 15.79 -7.70 8.30
C THR A 48 14.42 -7.72 7.60
N VAL A 49 14.03 -8.85 7.01
CA VAL A 49 12.72 -9.01 6.35
C VAL A 49 11.58 -8.77 7.33
N LYS A 50 11.66 -9.35 8.54
CA LYS A 50 10.64 -9.16 9.60
C LYS A 50 10.55 -7.70 10.05
N GLU A 51 11.68 -7.03 10.21
CA GLU A 51 11.73 -5.61 10.56
C GLU A 51 11.07 -4.75 9.46
N LEU A 52 11.46 -4.95 8.20
CA LEU A 52 10.91 -4.22 7.05
C LEU A 52 9.40 -4.47 6.88
N ARG A 53 8.93 -5.70 7.14
CA ARG A 53 7.50 -6.07 7.15
C ARG A 53 6.74 -5.39 8.30
N ALA A 54 7.33 -5.33 9.50
CA ALA A 54 6.72 -4.63 10.63
C ALA A 54 6.64 -3.12 10.37
N LYS A 55 7.75 -2.52 9.90
CA LYS A 55 7.84 -1.11 9.52
C LYS A 55 6.84 -0.74 8.42
N GLY A 56 6.76 -1.55 7.36
CA GLY A 56 5.76 -1.37 6.30
C GLY A 56 4.33 -1.39 6.83
N GLY A 57 4.00 -2.35 7.70
CA GLY A 57 2.69 -2.42 8.36
C GLY A 57 2.37 -1.20 9.24
N ALA A 58 3.34 -0.70 10.00
CA ALA A 58 3.18 0.51 10.81
C ALA A 58 2.97 1.76 9.92
N LEU A 59 3.76 1.90 8.86
CA LEU A 59 3.63 2.99 7.89
C LEU A 59 2.25 2.96 7.22
N HIS A 60 1.76 1.80 6.81
CA HIS A 60 0.41 1.65 6.28
C HIS A 60 -0.66 2.13 7.27
N LYS A 61 -0.60 1.70 8.53
CA LYS A 61 -1.54 2.11 9.60
C LYS A 61 -1.51 3.62 9.86
N SER A 62 -0.35 4.25 9.71
CA SER A 62 -0.17 5.70 9.90
C SER A 62 -0.50 6.56 8.66
N GLY A 63 -0.91 5.96 7.54
CA GLY A 63 -1.17 6.67 6.28
C GLY A 63 0.07 6.94 5.40
N GLY A 64 1.26 6.52 5.84
CA GLY A 64 2.52 6.61 5.09
C GLY A 64 2.63 5.60 3.95
N HIS A 65 1.65 5.56 3.03
CA HIS A 65 1.54 4.52 2.00
C HIS A 65 2.76 4.39 1.08
N PRO A 66 3.37 5.48 0.53
CA PRO A 66 4.55 5.35 -0.31
C PRO A 66 5.74 4.73 0.43
N ALA A 67 5.96 5.17 1.67
CA ALA A 67 7.02 4.64 2.52
C ALA A 67 6.77 3.17 2.92
N SER A 68 5.51 2.81 3.17
CA SER A 68 5.10 1.42 3.39
C SER A 68 5.48 0.54 2.20
N VAL A 69 5.09 0.94 0.98
CA VAL A 69 5.43 0.20 -0.23
C VAL A 69 6.95 0.06 -0.40
N ALA A 70 7.72 1.12 -0.16
CA ALA A 70 9.18 1.08 -0.28
C ALA A 70 9.79 0.05 0.68
N SER A 71 9.41 0.10 1.96
CA SER A 71 9.87 -0.84 2.99
C SER A 71 9.49 -2.29 2.64
N LEU A 72 8.26 -2.52 2.18
CA LEU A 72 7.78 -3.86 1.82
C LEU A 72 8.51 -4.40 0.57
N LYS A 73 8.76 -3.55 -0.44
CA LYS A 73 9.54 -3.95 -1.62
C LYS A 73 10.98 -4.32 -1.27
N GLU A 74 11.59 -3.63 -0.32
CA GLU A 74 12.93 -3.99 0.16
C GLU A 74 12.94 -5.38 0.81
N ALA A 75 11.93 -5.71 1.62
CA ALA A 75 11.76 -7.06 2.17
C ALA A 75 11.59 -8.11 1.06
N MET A 76 10.80 -7.81 0.03
CA MET A 76 10.58 -8.70 -1.11
C MET A 76 11.86 -8.96 -1.92
N LYS A 77 12.74 -7.96 -2.07
CA LYS A 77 14.07 -8.15 -2.71
C LYS A 77 14.92 -9.16 -1.95
N ILE A 78 14.96 -9.06 -0.62
CA ILE A 78 15.73 -10.01 0.21
C ILE A 78 15.15 -11.43 0.09
N LEU A 79 13.83 -11.54 0.02
CA LEU A 79 13.13 -12.81 -0.19
C LEU A 79 13.20 -13.35 -1.62
N GLY A 80 13.70 -12.57 -2.59
CA GLY A 80 13.80 -12.97 -3.99
C GLY A 80 12.45 -13.10 -4.71
N ILE A 81 11.42 -12.38 -4.26
CA ILE A 81 10.04 -12.44 -4.81
C ILE A 81 9.59 -11.12 -5.44
N MET A 82 10.52 -10.20 -5.71
CA MET A 82 10.27 -8.90 -6.32
C MET A 82 10.63 -8.87 -7.80
#